data_AF-A0AAJ0G9B7-F1
#
_entry.id   AF-A0AAJ0G9B7-F1
#
_cell.length_a   1.000
_cell.length_b   1.000
_cell.length_c   1.000
_cell.angle_alpha   90.00
_cell.angle_beta   90.00
_cell.angle_gamma   90.00
#
_symmetry.space_group_name_H-M   'P 1'
#
loop_
_entity.id
_entity.type
_entity.pdbx_description
1 polymer ?
#
loop_
_entity_poly.entity_id
_entity_poly.type
_entity_poly.pdbx_seq_one_letter_code
_entity_poly.pdbx_strand_id
1 'polypeptide(L)'
;MAATPDPTPWIRFLDHIRATTQTYNIDDPEGPTPIGPCIFLRLARQMKDYLLTRDMRNASYLALWMNNSYDLDFVPTDDNLDALEDRGRSRWFAGLLELILDTAHHMHCDDEAQDFLVVTIVELRKLRPIPVVLQLSHCQLWSGGPAVAYFVCWTMSHRGKIYPYDSNDRRYNPDFKASGYRRWVNTCAFHGRLIGAGLFQSFEQPRCHPLEREIPEALSAGQSQSPSRNSRSLGAIQYFRFAGAVLYQDFVVNSTWIQNQRWRSPDWRAWITRLEELSMDNREPKDIGDAAEDALNRLMAHGLLPAER
;
A
#
# COMPACT_ATOMS: atom_id res chain seq x y z
N MET A 1 -25.73 16.63 -25.67
CA MET A 1 -25.46 16.47 -24.23
C MET A 1 -24.16 15.69 -24.09
N ALA A 2 -23.09 16.32 -23.61
CA ALA A 2 -21.86 15.59 -23.33
C ALA A 2 -22.10 14.70 -22.10
N ALA A 3 -21.82 13.41 -22.22
CA ALA A 3 -21.86 12.51 -21.07
C ALA A 3 -20.87 13.02 -20.01
N THR A 4 -21.35 13.25 -18.79
CA THR A 4 -20.47 13.49 -17.65
C THR A 4 -19.49 12.31 -17.56
N PRO A 5 -18.17 12.56 -17.50
CA PRO A 5 -17.19 11.49 -17.41
C PRO A 5 -17.49 10.62 -16.17
N ASP A 6 -17.47 9.29 -16.36
CA ASP A 6 -17.68 8.33 -15.27
C ASP A 6 -16.65 8.62 -14.16
N PRO A 7 -17.07 8.87 -12.91
CA PRO A 7 -16.14 9.15 -11.82
C PRO A 7 -15.11 8.02 -11.66
N THR A 8 -13.87 8.41 -11.36
CA THR A 8 -12.77 7.46 -11.15
C THR A 8 -13.15 6.42 -10.08
N PRO A 9 -12.64 5.18 -10.15
CA PRO A 9 -13.06 4.11 -9.24
C PRO A 9 -12.88 4.43 -7.75
N TRP A 10 -11.88 5.24 -7.38
CA TRP A 10 -11.67 5.68 -6.00
C TRP A 10 -12.65 6.77 -5.56
N ILE A 11 -13.13 7.64 -6.47
CA ILE A 11 -14.21 8.60 -6.16
C ILE A 11 -15.49 7.82 -5.84
N ARG A 12 -15.84 6.83 -6.67
CA ARG A 12 -17.00 5.96 -6.42
C ARG A 12 -16.87 5.20 -5.10
N PHE A 13 -15.68 4.70 -4.78
CA PHE A 13 -15.42 4.06 -3.50
C PHE A 13 -15.70 5.01 -2.33
N LEU A 14 -15.09 6.20 -2.31
CA LEU A 14 -15.30 7.19 -1.25
C LEU A 14 -16.76 7.67 -1.16
N ASP A 15 -17.44 7.79 -2.30
CA ASP A 15 -18.87 8.09 -2.34
C ASP A 15 -19.73 6.93 -1.82
N HIS A 16 -19.28 5.68 -1.96
CA HIS A 16 -19.99 4.48 -1.50
C HIS A 16 -19.78 4.17 -0.01
N ILE A 17 -18.70 4.67 0.61
CA ILE A 17 -18.54 4.62 2.07
C ILE A 17 -19.77 5.24 2.77
N ARG A 18 -20.51 6.13 2.08
CA ARG A 18 -21.85 6.66 2.44
C ARG A 18 -22.93 5.63 2.77
N ALA A 19 -22.78 4.36 2.38
CA ALA A 19 -23.84 3.36 2.49
C ALA A 19 -23.60 2.25 3.53
N THR A 20 -22.35 1.92 3.85
CA THR A 20 -22.02 0.75 4.68
C THR A 20 -20.63 0.91 5.28
N THR A 21 -20.52 1.05 6.61
CA THR A 21 -19.25 0.82 7.30
C THR A 21 -19.51 -0.13 8.47
N GLN A 22 -19.28 -1.43 8.22
CA GLN A 22 -18.96 -2.42 9.24
C GLN A 22 -17.43 -2.47 9.30
N THR A 23 -16.84 -2.16 10.45
CA THR A 23 -15.40 -2.25 10.70
C THR A 23 -15.08 -3.60 11.33
N TYR A 24 -14.10 -4.33 10.78
CA TYR A 24 -13.64 -5.61 11.33
C TYR A 24 -12.87 -5.40 12.64
N ASN A 25 -13.34 -6.06 13.69
CA ASN A 25 -12.68 -6.05 14.99
C ASN A 25 -11.57 -7.11 14.97
N ILE A 26 -10.32 -6.70 15.16
CA ILE A 26 -9.12 -7.57 15.01
C ILE A 26 -9.05 -8.66 16.09
N ASP A 27 -9.76 -8.49 17.21
CA ASP A 27 -9.69 -9.38 18.39
C ASP A 27 -11.05 -9.98 18.81
N ASP A 28 -12.06 -9.97 17.94
CA ASP A 28 -13.43 -10.38 18.30
C ASP A 28 -13.90 -11.68 17.61
N PRO A 29 -14.10 -12.78 18.35
CA PRO A 29 -14.69 -13.99 17.82
C PRO A 29 -16.20 -13.86 17.54
N GLU A 30 -16.88 -12.80 17.99
CA GLU A 30 -18.32 -12.59 17.82
C GLU A 30 -18.71 -11.67 16.65
N GLY A 31 -17.71 -11.13 15.91
CA GLY A 31 -17.92 -10.39 14.66
C GLY A 31 -17.84 -8.87 14.80
N PRO A 32 -17.84 -8.12 13.67
CA PRO A 32 -17.60 -6.69 13.66
C PRO A 32 -18.71 -5.90 14.38
N THR A 33 -18.39 -5.28 15.51
CA THR A 33 -19.22 -4.21 16.08
C THR A 33 -19.08 -2.97 15.18
N PRO A 34 -20.18 -2.39 14.65
CA PRO A 34 -20.09 -1.20 13.82
C PRO A 34 -19.60 -0.02 14.65
N ILE A 35 -18.40 0.48 14.37
CA ILE A 35 -18.02 1.82 14.79
C ILE A 35 -18.95 2.79 14.08
N GLY A 36 -19.49 3.77 14.81
CA GLY A 36 -20.46 4.74 14.31
C GLY A 36 -20.11 5.21 12.88
N PRO A 37 -20.95 4.93 11.86
CA PRO A 37 -20.62 5.17 10.45
C PRO A 37 -20.24 6.64 10.16
N CYS A 38 -20.61 7.58 11.01
CA CYS A 38 -20.44 9.02 10.81
C CYS A 38 -18.98 9.53 10.74
N ILE A 39 -18.02 8.95 11.47
CA ILE A 39 -16.65 9.49 11.49
C ILE A 39 -15.87 9.15 10.22
N PHE A 40 -15.87 7.88 9.81
CA PHE A 40 -15.21 7.46 8.57
C PHE A 40 -15.85 8.07 7.33
N LEU A 41 -17.14 8.42 7.38
CA LEU A 41 -17.80 9.22 6.35
C LEU A 41 -17.24 10.63 6.21
N ARG A 42 -16.97 11.30 7.33
CA ARG A 42 -16.35 12.64 7.32
C ARG A 42 -14.90 12.55 6.85
N LEU A 43 -14.15 11.56 7.31
CA LEU A 43 -12.78 11.28 6.84
C LEU A 43 -12.75 11.01 5.34
N ALA A 44 -13.63 10.17 4.82
CA ALA A 44 -13.73 9.87 3.40
C ALA A 44 -14.04 11.12 2.57
N ARG A 45 -14.93 12.00 3.05
CA ARG A 45 -15.25 13.26 2.38
C ARG A 45 -14.06 14.22 2.35
N GLN A 46 -13.43 14.46 3.49
CA GLN A 46 -12.27 15.37 3.57
C GLN A 46 -11.11 14.87 2.70
N MET A 47 -10.86 13.56 2.71
CA MET A 47 -9.87 12.95 1.84
C MET A 47 -10.25 13.08 0.37
N LYS A 48 -11.51 12.84 -0.02
CA LYS A 48 -11.97 13.06 -1.40
C LYS A 48 -11.74 14.51 -1.84
N ASP A 49 -12.16 15.47 -1.02
CA ASP A 49 -12.03 16.90 -1.35
C ASP A 49 -10.55 17.28 -1.52
N TYR A 50 -9.68 16.82 -0.62
CA TYR A 50 -8.24 17.00 -0.74
C TYR A 50 -7.66 16.40 -2.03
N LEU A 51 -7.99 15.14 -2.34
CA LEU A 51 -7.51 14.46 -3.55
C LEU A 51 -8.01 15.13 -4.84
N LEU A 52 -9.21 15.73 -4.81
CA LEU A 52 -9.76 16.48 -5.93
C LEU A 52 -9.08 17.85 -6.11
N THR A 53 -8.58 18.47 -5.03
CA THR A 53 -7.86 19.76 -5.13
C THR A 53 -6.52 19.65 -5.85
N ARG A 54 -5.90 18.46 -5.82
CA ARG A 54 -4.54 18.22 -6.36
C ARG A 54 -3.50 19.22 -5.84
N ASP A 55 -3.67 19.73 -4.62
CA ASP A 55 -2.73 20.64 -3.96
C ASP A 55 -2.07 19.99 -2.74
N MET A 56 -0.81 19.54 -2.89
CA MET A 56 -0.06 18.87 -1.83
C MET A 56 0.19 19.76 -0.60
N ARG A 57 0.09 21.08 -0.73
CA ARG A 57 0.25 22.01 0.41
C ARG A 57 -0.84 21.82 1.47
N ASN A 58 -1.97 21.21 1.09
CA ASN A 58 -3.07 20.92 2.00
C ASN A 58 -2.87 19.62 2.81
N ALA A 59 -1.82 18.85 2.54
CA ALA A 59 -1.57 17.58 3.22
C ALA A 59 -1.40 17.73 4.74
N SER A 60 -0.72 18.79 5.19
CA SER A 60 -0.49 19.05 6.61
C SER A 60 -1.80 19.39 7.35
N TYR A 61 -2.68 20.14 6.71
CA TYR A 61 -4.02 20.44 7.23
C TYR A 61 -4.88 19.17 7.32
N LEU A 62 -4.88 18.33 6.28
CA LEU A 62 -5.60 17.06 6.30
C LEU A 62 -5.06 16.13 7.39
N ALA A 63 -3.73 16.00 7.51
CA ALA A 63 -3.07 15.19 8.53
C ALA A 63 -3.44 15.65 9.95
N LEU A 64 -3.38 16.95 10.21
CA LEU A 64 -3.79 17.51 11.51
C LEU A 64 -5.26 17.24 11.80
N TRP A 65 -6.13 17.42 10.79
CA TRP A 65 -7.55 17.17 10.92
C TRP A 65 -7.84 15.70 11.21
N MET A 66 -7.21 14.78 10.46
CA MET A 66 -7.27 13.34 10.70
C MET A 66 -6.85 13.04 12.14
N ASN A 67 -5.69 13.50 12.59
CA ASN A 67 -5.24 13.27 13.97
C ASN A 67 -6.25 13.76 15.02
N ASN A 68 -6.80 14.95 14.83
CA ASN A 68 -7.76 15.53 15.78
C ASN A 68 -9.14 14.88 15.72
N SER A 69 -9.44 14.12 14.66
CA SER A 69 -10.72 13.42 14.50
C SER A 69 -10.91 12.34 15.56
N TYR A 70 -9.83 11.85 16.19
CA TYR A 70 -9.94 10.91 17.31
C TYR A 70 -10.71 11.54 18.48
N ASP A 71 -10.21 12.64 19.02
CA ASP A 71 -10.83 13.29 20.20
C ASP A 71 -12.13 14.02 19.84
N LEU A 72 -12.20 14.64 18.66
CA LEU A 72 -13.33 15.48 18.27
C LEU A 72 -14.54 14.70 17.78
N ASP A 73 -14.32 13.54 17.16
CA ASP A 73 -15.38 12.84 16.43
C ASP A 73 -15.47 11.34 16.76
N PHE A 74 -14.38 10.65 17.11
CA PHE A 74 -14.41 9.21 17.43
C PHE A 74 -14.77 8.95 18.89
N VAL A 75 -14.07 9.59 19.84
CA VAL A 75 -14.34 9.42 21.28
C VAL A 75 -15.80 9.72 21.65
N PRO A 76 -16.44 10.79 21.13
CA PRO A 76 -17.84 11.07 21.44
C PRO A 76 -18.87 10.07 20.88
N THR A 77 -18.45 9.10 20.07
CA THR A 77 -19.38 8.15 19.39
C THR A 77 -19.53 6.82 20.10
N ASP A 78 -18.71 6.53 21.11
CA ASP A 78 -18.75 5.26 21.84
C ASP A 78 -18.46 5.48 23.34
N ASP A 79 -19.53 5.44 24.13
CA ASP A 79 -19.47 5.62 25.59
C ASP A 79 -18.72 4.47 26.29
N ASN A 80 -18.45 3.35 25.60
CA ASN A 80 -17.74 2.21 26.17
C ASN A 80 -16.22 2.28 25.98
N LEU A 81 -15.70 3.32 25.32
CA LEU A 81 -14.26 3.46 25.09
C LEU A 81 -13.47 3.57 26.39
N ASP A 82 -14.05 4.12 27.46
CA ASP A 82 -13.39 4.20 28.77
C ASP A 82 -13.09 2.83 29.41
N ALA A 83 -13.76 1.76 28.95
CA ALA A 83 -13.46 0.39 29.37
C ALA A 83 -12.26 -0.22 28.63
N LEU A 84 -11.79 0.40 27.54
CA LEU A 84 -10.64 -0.07 26.76
C LEU A 84 -9.36 0.60 27.26
N GLU A 85 -8.28 -0.19 27.40
CA GLU A 85 -6.98 0.28 27.90
C GLU A 85 -6.41 1.46 27.09
N ASP A 86 -6.66 1.49 25.77
CA ASP A 86 -6.19 2.55 24.87
C ASP A 86 -7.32 3.50 24.43
N ARG A 87 -8.50 3.40 25.04
CA ARG A 87 -9.70 4.15 24.67
C ARG A 87 -10.08 4.03 23.19
N GLY A 88 -9.89 2.84 22.61
CA GLY A 88 -10.19 2.50 21.21
C GLY A 88 -9.32 3.21 20.18
N ARG A 89 -8.19 3.76 20.59
CA ARG A 89 -7.27 4.49 19.71
C ARG A 89 -6.64 3.60 18.63
N SER A 90 -6.29 2.36 18.97
CA SER A 90 -5.80 1.35 18.02
C SER A 90 -6.84 1.04 16.95
N ARG A 91 -8.10 0.86 17.34
CA ARG A 91 -9.23 0.62 16.45
C ARG A 91 -9.49 1.80 15.52
N TRP A 92 -9.50 3.03 16.05
CA TRP A 92 -9.62 4.24 15.24
C TRP A 92 -8.48 4.35 14.21
N PHE A 93 -7.25 4.13 14.64
CA PHE A 93 -6.07 4.17 13.79
C PHE A 93 -6.12 3.11 12.68
N ALA A 94 -6.50 1.87 13.02
CA ALA A 94 -6.70 0.79 12.08
C ALA A 94 -7.72 1.17 11.00
N GLY A 95 -8.89 1.70 11.40
CA GLY A 95 -9.92 2.14 10.46
C GLY A 95 -9.47 3.31 9.57
N LEU A 96 -8.68 4.25 10.10
CA LEU A 96 -8.12 5.35 9.32
C LEU A 96 -7.11 4.85 8.27
N LEU A 97 -6.20 3.96 8.66
CA LEU A 97 -5.24 3.38 7.72
C LEU A 97 -5.93 2.46 6.70
N GLU A 98 -6.94 1.69 7.09
CA GLU A 98 -7.77 0.92 6.16
C GLU A 98 -8.42 1.82 5.12
N LEU A 99 -9.00 2.94 5.55
CA LEU A 99 -9.61 3.91 4.65
C LEU A 99 -8.59 4.47 3.65
N ILE A 100 -7.39 4.85 4.11
CA ILE A 100 -6.32 5.34 3.21
C ILE A 100 -5.89 4.24 2.24
N LEU A 101 -5.66 3.03 2.75
CA LEU A 101 -5.23 1.90 1.94
C LEU A 101 -6.29 1.53 0.91
N ASP A 102 -7.55 1.35 1.29
CA ASP A 102 -8.65 1.03 0.37
C ASP A 102 -8.83 2.10 -0.71
N THR A 103 -8.65 3.37 -0.34
CA THR A 103 -8.66 4.47 -1.31
C THR A 103 -7.56 4.26 -2.36
N ALA A 104 -6.33 3.94 -1.93
CA ALA A 104 -5.22 3.63 -2.83
C ALA A 104 -5.44 2.36 -3.67
N HIS A 105 -6.08 1.32 -3.12
CA HIS A 105 -6.41 0.08 -3.86
C HIS A 105 -7.33 0.37 -5.07
N HIS A 106 -8.15 1.41 -4.97
CA HIS A 106 -9.06 1.85 -6.03
C HIS A 106 -8.46 2.90 -6.97
N MET A 107 -7.27 3.42 -6.68
CA MET A 107 -6.51 4.31 -7.58
C MET A 107 -5.65 3.47 -8.52
N HIS A 108 -5.63 3.80 -9.81
CA HIS A 108 -4.71 3.17 -10.76
C HIS A 108 -3.26 3.30 -10.27
N CYS A 109 -2.41 2.32 -10.52
CA CYS A 109 -1.01 2.32 -10.08
C CYS A 109 -0.21 3.56 -10.55
N ASP A 110 -0.60 4.13 -11.70
CA ASP A 110 -0.03 5.36 -12.26
C ASP A 110 -0.76 6.65 -11.84
N ASP A 111 -1.85 6.58 -11.07
CA ASP A 111 -2.55 7.80 -10.62
C ASP A 111 -1.71 8.54 -9.58
N GLU A 112 -1.28 9.76 -9.91
CA GLU A 112 -0.55 10.67 -9.02
C GLU A 112 -1.32 10.96 -7.72
N ALA A 113 -2.63 10.70 -7.66
CA ALA A 113 -3.44 10.80 -6.43
C ALA A 113 -2.87 9.95 -5.29
N GLN A 114 -2.20 8.84 -5.62
CA GLN A 114 -1.51 8.02 -4.63
C GLN A 114 -0.41 8.82 -3.90
N ASP A 115 0.30 9.71 -4.59
CA ASP A 115 1.36 10.53 -3.97
C ASP A 115 0.78 11.49 -2.94
N PHE A 116 -0.43 12.02 -3.16
CA PHE A 116 -1.13 12.86 -2.18
C PHE A 116 -1.46 12.11 -0.88
N LEU A 117 -1.84 10.83 -0.98
CA LEU A 117 -2.04 9.96 0.18
C LEU A 117 -0.71 9.69 0.90
N VAL A 118 0.38 9.43 0.15
CA VAL A 118 1.71 9.25 0.73
C VAL A 118 2.17 10.49 1.48
N VAL A 119 2.06 11.68 0.88
CA VAL A 119 2.40 12.95 1.53
C VAL A 119 1.56 13.16 2.79
N THR A 120 0.27 12.81 2.78
CA THR A 120 -0.58 12.88 3.98
C THR A 120 -0.06 12.00 5.11
N ILE A 121 0.37 10.76 4.81
CA ILE A 121 0.99 9.88 5.81
C ILE A 121 2.32 10.46 6.30
N VAL A 122 3.16 11.03 5.41
CA VAL A 122 4.40 11.69 5.79
C VAL A 122 4.14 12.88 6.74
N GLU A 123 3.12 13.70 6.47
CA GLU A 123 2.72 14.79 7.36
C GLU A 123 2.19 14.28 8.70
N LEU A 124 1.41 13.19 8.71
CA LEU A 124 0.97 12.54 9.95
C LEU A 124 2.18 12.17 10.82
N ARG A 125 3.26 11.63 10.24
CA ARG A 125 4.50 11.27 10.98
C ARG A 125 5.22 12.45 11.64
N LYS A 126 4.95 13.69 11.21
CA LYS A 126 5.51 14.91 11.82
C LYS A 126 4.74 15.34 13.07
N LEU A 127 3.52 14.82 13.26
CA LEU A 127 2.72 15.11 14.44
C LEU A 127 3.33 14.47 15.69
N ARG A 128 2.91 14.96 16.85
CA ARG A 128 3.40 14.48 18.14
C ARG A 128 3.20 12.95 18.22
N PRO A 129 4.22 12.19 18.67
CA PRO A 129 4.07 10.77 18.98
C PRO A 129 2.90 10.52 19.93
N ILE A 130 2.05 9.55 19.60
CA ILE A 130 0.98 9.08 20.50
C ILE A 130 1.21 7.59 20.76
N PRO A 131 1.41 7.18 22.02
CA PRO A 131 1.62 5.79 22.37
C PRO A 131 0.32 4.98 22.20
N VAL A 132 0.46 3.77 21.65
CA VAL A 132 -0.60 2.78 21.49
C VAL A 132 -0.05 1.38 21.70
N VAL A 133 -0.91 0.44 22.09
CA VAL A 133 -0.57 -0.98 22.13
C VAL A 133 -1.26 -1.65 20.94
N LEU A 134 -0.48 -2.28 20.06
CA LEU A 134 -0.98 -3.04 18.91
C LEU A 134 -0.52 -4.49 19.04
N GLN A 135 -1.43 -5.45 19.16
CA GLN A 135 -1.12 -6.88 19.31
C GLN A 135 0.03 -7.14 20.30
N LEU A 136 -0.10 -6.59 21.52
CA LEU A 136 0.88 -6.71 22.62
C LEU A 136 2.22 -5.98 22.40
N SER A 137 2.37 -5.21 21.30
CA SER A 137 3.55 -4.39 21.04
C SER A 137 3.29 -2.92 21.35
N HIS A 138 4.19 -2.30 22.13
CA HIS A 138 4.17 -0.86 22.37
C HIS A 138 4.63 -0.12 21.10
N CYS A 139 3.73 0.65 20.52
CA CYS A 139 3.92 1.36 19.27
C CYS A 139 3.66 2.86 19.45
N GLN A 140 4.08 3.63 18.45
CA GLN A 140 3.73 5.04 18.29
C GLN A 140 2.93 5.19 16.99
N LEU A 141 1.78 5.87 17.06
CA LEU A 141 0.87 6.00 15.91
C LEU A 141 1.55 6.60 14.68
N TRP A 142 2.34 7.66 14.89
CA TRP A 142 2.83 8.52 13.80
C TRP A 142 4.34 8.53 13.67
N SER A 143 5.05 8.79 14.77
CA SER A 143 6.51 8.94 14.74
C SER A 143 7.22 7.62 14.95
N GLY A 144 8.32 7.39 14.23
CA GLY A 144 9.41 6.49 14.64
C GLY A 144 9.11 5.03 14.99
N GLY A 145 7.87 4.54 14.85
CA GLY A 145 7.44 3.24 15.37
C GLY A 145 6.79 2.31 14.34
N PRO A 146 6.60 1.03 14.68
CA PRO A 146 6.07 0.02 13.77
C PRO A 146 4.66 0.27 13.29
N ALA A 147 3.84 1.14 13.89
CA ALA A 147 2.39 1.08 13.74
C ALA A 147 1.92 1.13 12.27
N VAL A 148 2.40 2.12 11.50
CA VAL A 148 2.08 2.25 10.07
C VAL A 148 2.66 1.09 9.29
N ALA A 149 3.93 0.76 9.49
CA ALA A 149 4.61 -0.31 8.76
C ALA A 149 3.97 -1.69 9.01
N TYR A 150 3.70 -1.97 10.29
CA TYR A 150 2.99 -3.13 10.80
C TYR A 150 1.62 -3.25 10.17
N PHE A 151 0.83 -2.17 10.18
CA PHE A 151 -0.52 -2.21 9.64
C PHE A 151 -0.50 -2.40 8.13
N VAL A 152 0.33 -1.65 7.39
CA VAL A 152 0.48 -1.83 5.93
C VAL A 152 0.92 -3.26 5.59
N CYS A 153 1.96 -3.79 6.24
CA CYS A 153 2.42 -5.15 5.99
C CYS A 153 1.42 -6.22 6.46
N TRP A 154 0.68 -5.99 7.55
CA TRP A 154 -0.40 -6.86 8.02
C TRP A 154 -1.54 -6.87 7.02
N THR A 155 -2.02 -5.71 6.58
CA THR A 155 -3.07 -5.56 5.57
C THR A 155 -2.63 -6.22 4.27
N MET A 156 -1.40 -6.01 3.80
CA MET A 156 -0.89 -6.69 2.59
C MET A 156 -0.73 -8.20 2.76
N SER A 157 -0.39 -8.70 3.94
CA SER A 157 -0.27 -10.15 4.19
C SER A 157 -1.63 -10.83 4.38
N HIS A 158 -2.58 -10.17 5.06
CA HIS A 158 -3.92 -10.72 5.36
C HIS A 158 -4.87 -10.51 4.18
N ARG A 159 -4.83 -9.33 3.54
CA ARG A 159 -5.39 -9.13 2.20
C ARG A 159 -4.54 -9.76 1.12
N GLY A 160 -3.37 -10.31 1.46
CA GLY A 160 -2.66 -11.31 0.66
C GLY A 160 -3.41 -12.64 0.55
N LYS A 161 -4.53 -12.83 1.26
CA LYS A 161 -5.54 -13.83 0.91
C LYS A 161 -6.50 -13.38 -0.21
N ILE A 162 -6.52 -12.07 -0.50
CA ILE A 162 -6.99 -11.42 -1.75
C ILE A 162 -5.81 -11.31 -2.74
N TYR A 163 -4.77 -12.11 -2.56
CA TYR A 163 -4.02 -12.55 -3.71
C TYR A 163 -5.01 -13.31 -4.60
N PRO A 164 -5.03 -13.08 -5.91
CA PRO A 164 -5.73 -13.98 -6.81
C PRO A 164 -4.95 -15.29 -6.78
N TYR A 165 -5.26 -16.11 -5.77
CA TYR A 165 -4.98 -17.53 -5.82
C TYR A 165 -5.54 -17.99 -7.16
N ASP A 166 -4.74 -18.72 -7.92
CA ASP A 166 -5.27 -19.62 -8.94
C ASP A 166 -6.03 -20.75 -8.24
N SER A 167 -7.02 -20.40 -7.42
CA SER A 167 -8.02 -21.36 -7.03
C SER A 167 -8.66 -21.78 -8.35
N ASN A 168 -8.57 -23.07 -8.66
CA ASN A 168 -9.30 -23.69 -9.75
C ASN A 168 -10.83 -23.67 -9.48
N ASP A 169 -11.29 -22.84 -8.54
CA ASP A 169 -12.69 -22.73 -8.18
C ASP A 169 -13.39 -21.91 -9.28
N ARG A 170 -13.91 -22.66 -10.27
CA ARG A 170 -14.70 -22.17 -11.41
C ARG A 170 -15.93 -21.36 -11.01
N ARG A 171 -16.25 -21.27 -9.71
CA ARG A 171 -17.34 -20.45 -9.16
C ARG A 171 -16.96 -18.99 -8.97
N TYR A 172 -15.69 -18.61 -9.10
CA TYR A 172 -15.26 -17.21 -9.03
C TYR A 172 -15.50 -16.49 -10.37
N ASN A 173 -16.29 -15.41 -10.32
CA ASN A 173 -16.59 -14.54 -11.44
C ASN A 173 -15.28 -14.00 -12.10
N PRO A 174 -15.09 -14.15 -13.43
CA PRO A 174 -13.92 -13.63 -14.15
C PRO A 174 -13.64 -12.13 -13.90
N ASP A 175 -14.68 -11.30 -13.81
CA ASP A 175 -14.55 -9.87 -13.54
C ASP A 175 -14.03 -9.60 -12.13
N PHE A 176 -14.44 -10.43 -11.16
CA PHE A 176 -13.93 -10.37 -9.80
C PHE A 176 -12.44 -10.70 -9.78
N LYS A 177 -12.02 -11.75 -10.51
CA LYS A 177 -10.62 -12.15 -10.63
C LYS A 177 -9.76 -11.06 -11.30
N ALA A 178 -10.25 -10.47 -12.40
CA ALA A 178 -9.60 -9.35 -13.07
C ALA A 178 -9.48 -8.10 -12.18
N SER A 179 -10.54 -7.77 -11.44
CA SER A 179 -10.51 -6.66 -10.47
C SER A 179 -9.53 -6.89 -9.34
N GLY A 180 -9.33 -8.16 -8.91
CA GLY A 180 -8.35 -8.56 -7.92
C GLY A 180 -6.92 -8.33 -8.39
N TYR A 181 -6.58 -8.76 -9.62
CA TYR A 181 -5.27 -8.49 -10.22
C TYR A 181 -4.94 -7.00 -10.26
N ARG A 182 -5.90 -6.16 -10.69
CA ARG A 182 -5.70 -4.71 -10.75
C ARG A 182 -5.50 -4.10 -9.36
N ARG A 183 -6.35 -4.45 -8.39
CA ARG A 183 -6.22 -3.96 -7.01
C ARG A 183 -4.87 -4.33 -6.42
N TRP A 184 -4.40 -5.54 -6.70
CA TRP A 184 -3.07 -5.99 -6.27
C TRP A 184 -1.96 -5.09 -6.80
N VAL A 185 -1.92 -4.83 -8.11
CA VAL A 185 -0.90 -3.93 -8.72
C VAL A 185 -0.99 -2.52 -8.14
N ASN A 186 -2.20 -2.00 -7.93
CA ASN A 186 -2.42 -0.69 -7.30
C ASN A 186 -1.84 -0.63 -5.87
N THR A 187 -2.00 -1.70 -5.09
CA THR A 187 -1.46 -1.83 -3.74
C THR A 187 0.07 -1.90 -3.76
N CYS A 188 0.67 -2.69 -4.67
CA CYS A 188 2.13 -2.74 -4.83
C CYS A 188 2.70 -1.36 -5.18
N ALA A 189 2.05 -0.63 -6.09
CA ALA A 189 2.41 0.74 -6.43
C ALA A 189 2.34 1.69 -5.24
N PHE A 190 1.25 1.66 -4.47
CA PHE A 190 1.13 2.50 -3.29
C PHE A 190 2.19 2.16 -2.24
N HIS A 191 2.39 0.88 -1.98
CA HIS A 191 3.42 0.42 -1.04
C HIS A 191 4.83 0.82 -1.49
N GLY A 192 5.14 0.70 -2.79
CA GLY A 192 6.38 1.19 -3.37
C GLY A 192 6.60 2.67 -3.10
N ARG A 193 5.57 3.52 -3.28
CA ARG A 193 5.66 4.95 -2.94
C ARG A 193 5.89 5.20 -1.45
N LEU A 194 5.23 4.43 -0.58
CA LEU A 194 5.44 4.54 0.87
C LEU A 194 6.90 4.20 1.26
N ILE A 195 7.48 3.15 0.64
CA ILE A 195 8.91 2.79 0.82
C ILE A 195 9.81 3.90 0.26
N GLY A 196 9.55 4.37 -0.96
CA GLY A 196 10.30 5.45 -1.59
C GLY A 196 10.30 6.74 -0.76
N ALA A 197 9.23 7.02 -0.03
CA ALA A 197 9.11 8.15 0.90
C ALA A 197 9.80 7.93 2.26
N GLY A 198 10.51 6.81 2.46
CA GLY A 198 11.23 6.52 3.71
C GLY A 198 10.32 6.20 4.89
N LEU A 199 9.12 5.67 4.63
CA LEU A 199 8.18 5.25 5.69
C LEU A 199 8.58 3.93 6.36
N PHE A 200 9.48 3.16 5.73
CA PHE A 200 10.01 1.90 6.24
C PHE A 200 11.54 2.04 6.36
N GLN A 201 12.04 2.39 7.55
CA GLN A 201 13.47 2.67 7.77
C GLN A 201 14.28 1.45 8.24
N SER A 202 13.63 0.33 8.55
CA SER A 202 14.32 -0.94 8.74
C SER A 202 13.39 -2.11 8.43
N PHE A 203 13.77 -2.95 7.47
CA PHE A 203 13.12 -4.24 7.18
C PHE A 203 13.39 -5.29 8.27
N GLU A 204 13.87 -4.89 9.45
CA GLU A 204 14.11 -5.77 10.59
C GLU A 204 12.81 -6.32 11.18
N GLN A 205 11.65 -5.75 10.81
CA GLN A 205 10.36 -6.31 11.19
C GLN A 205 10.05 -7.54 10.34
N PRO A 206 9.92 -8.72 10.94
CA PRO A 206 9.87 -10.02 10.24
C PRO A 206 8.57 -10.28 9.45
N ARG A 207 7.81 -9.24 9.07
CA ARG A 207 6.45 -9.37 8.51
C ARG A 207 6.20 -8.61 7.21
N CYS A 208 7.18 -7.92 6.62
CA CYS A 208 7.02 -7.39 5.26
C CYS A 208 7.38 -8.48 4.22
N HIS A 209 6.65 -9.59 4.31
CA HIS A 209 6.70 -10.76 3.43
C HIS A 209 6.55 -10.50 1.92
N PRO A 210 5.87 -9.43 1.44
CA PRO A 210 5.70 -9.22 0.00
C PRO A 210 7.04 -9.11 -0.75
N LEU A 211 7.99 -8.32 -0.27
CA LEU A 211 9.24 -8.07 -0.99
C LEU A 211 10.18 -9.30 -1.01
N GLU A 212 10.21 -10.08 0.09
CA GLU A 212 11.10 -11.24 0.26
C GLU A 212 10.78 -12.40 -0.68
N ARG A 213 9.50 -12.54 -1.03
CA ARG A 213 9.01 -13.67 -1.84
C ARG A 213 8.53 -13.23 -3.21
N GLU A 214 7.81 -12.12 -3.28
CA GLU A 214 7.08 -11.77 -4.50
C GLU A 214 7.99 -11.19 -5.57
N ILE A 215 8.98 -10.35 -5.24
CA ILE A 215 9.91 -9.83 -6.26
C ILE A 215 10.72 -10.97 -6.89
N PRO A 216 11.41 -11.84 -6.11
CA PRO A 216 12.12 -12.98 -6.69
C PRO A 216 11.23 -13.91 -7.51
N GLU A 217 10.03 -14.24 -7.04
CA GLU A 217 9.12 -15.14 -7.76
C GLU A 217 8.55 -14.47 -9.02
N ALA A 218 8.16 -13.20 -8.96
CA ALA A 218 7.56 -12.47 -10.07
C ALA A 218 8.53 -12.18 -11.21
N LEU A 219 9.82 -12.05 -10.87
CA LEU A 219 10.91 -11.83 -11.82
C LEU A 219 11.67 -13.11 -12.18
N SER A 220 11.25 -14.27 -11.69
CA SER A 220 11.85 -15.56 -12.10
C SER A 220 11.58 -15.87 -13.59
N ALA A 221 12.59 -16.43 -14.27
CA ALA A 221 12.48 -16.86 -15.65
C ALA A 221 11.55 -18.08 -15.81
N GLY A 222 10.94 -18.24 -16.99
CA GLY A 222 10.28 -19.49 -17.41
C GLY A 222 8.83 -19.71 -16.98
N GLN A 223 8.15 -18.70 -16.42
CA GLN A 223 6.71 -18.80 -16.14
C GLN A 223 5.88 -18.63 -17.41
N SER A 224 4.89 -19.51 -17.62
CA SER A 224 3.93 -19.36 -18.71
C SER A 224 3.08 -18.09 -18.54
N GLN A 225 2.73 -17.47 -19.66
CA GLN A 225 1.90 -16.27 -19.65
C GLN A 225 0.54 -16.57 -19.03
N SER A 226 0.19 -15.80 -18.01
CA SER A 226 -1.11 -15.85 -17.35
C SER A 226 -1.42 -14.49 -16.73
N PRO A 227 -2.71 -14.12 -16.57
CA PRO A 227 -3.09 -12.89 -15.86
C PRO A 227 -2.47 -12.79 -14.45
N SER A 228 -2.36 -13.93 -13.77
CA SER A 228 -1.69 -14.07 -12.48
C SER A 228 -0.22 -13.67 -12.56
N ARG A 229 0.55 -14.32 -13.43
CA ARG A 229 1.96 -13.98 -13.65
C ARG A 229 2.13 -12.51 -14.03
N ASN A 230 1.33 -12.01 -14.97
CA ASN A 230 1.40 -10.63 -15.44
C ASN A 230 1.20 -9.62 -14.30
N SER A 231 0.19 -9.84 -13.46
CA SER A 231 -0.05 -8.98 -12.30
C SER A 231 1.07 -9.02 -11.26
N ARG A 232 1.73 -10.19 -11.07
CA ARG A 232 2.89 -10.32 -10.18
C ARG A 232 4.07 -9.54 -10.74
N SER A 233 4.38 -9.70 -12.02
CA SER A 233 5.46 -8.97 -12.70
C SER A 233 5.21 -7.46 -12.64
N LEU A 234 3.99 -7.00 -12.96
CA LEU A 234 3.62 -5.59 -12.82
C LEU A 234 3.79 -5.09 -11.39
N GLY A 235 3.29 -5.83 -10.39
CA GLY A 235 3.43 -5.47 -8.98
C GLY A 235 4.89 -5.35 -8.55
N ALA A 236 5.74 -6.30 -8.96
CA ALA A 236 7.18 -6.25 -8.71
C ALA A 236 7.83 -5.03 -9.37
N ILE A 237 7.51 -4.74 -10.63
CA ILE A 237 8.00 -3.57 -11.37
C ILE A 237 7.65 -2.27 -10.63
N GLN A 238 6.45 -2.15 -10.05
CA GLN A 238 6.07 -0.93 -9.31
C GLN A 238 7.01 -0.62 -8.13
N TYR A 239 7.55 -1.64 -7.46
CA TYR A 239 8.54 -1.43 -6.40
C TYR A 239 9.83 -0.82 -6.94
N PHE A 240 10.31 -1.25 -8.12
CA PHE A 240 11.47 -0.61 -8.75
C PHE A 240 11.17 0.83 -9.19
N ARG A 241 9.98 1.09 -9.74
CA ARG A 241 9.56 2.43 -10.18
C ARG A 241 9.55 3.46 -9.04
N PHE A 242 9.02 3.06 -7.88
CA PHE A 242 8.77 4.02 -6.79
C PHE A 242 9.73 3.90 -5.60
N ALA A 243 10.34 2.74 -5.38
CA ALA A 243 11.23 2.48 -4.26
C ALA A 243 12.66 2.08 -4.67
N GLY A 244 12.97 2.02 -5.97
CA GLY A 244 14.23 1.44 -6.48
C GLY A 244 15.50 1.94 -5.79
N ALA A 245 15.60 3.25 -5.52
CA ALA A 245 16.75 3.82 -4.80
C ALA A 245 16.86 3.37 -3.34
N VAL A 246 15.73 3.32 -2.63
CA VAL A 246 15.68 2.84 -1.24
C VAL A 246 16.00 1.35 -1.19
N LEU A 247 15.41 0.56 -2.10
CA LEU A 247 15.68 -0.88 -2.19
C LEU A 247 17.15 -1.15 -2.53
N TYR A 248 17.76 -0.39 -3.43
CA TYR A 248 19.19 -0.53 -3.73
C TYR A 248 20.05 -0.23 -2.50
N GLN A 249 19.78 0.88 -1.81
CA GLN A 249 20.50 1.26 -0.61
C GLN A 249 20.42 0.15 0.45
N ASP A 250 19.24 -0.44 0.64
CA ASP A 250 19.03 -1.45 1.67
C ASP A 250 19.58 -2.84 1.28
N PHE A 251 19.42 -3.26 0.01
CA PHE A 251 19.78 -4.61 -0.44
C PHE A 251 21.20 -4.73 -0.98
N VAL A 252 21.79 -3.65 -1.49
CA VAL A 252 23.12 -3.68 -2.10
C VAL A 252 24.13 -3.01 -1.19
N VAL A 253 23.84 -1.82 -0.68
CA VAL A 253 24.81 -1.03 0.09
C VAL A 253 24.83 -1.43 1.57
N ASN A 254 23.67 -1.55 2.19
CA ASN A 254 23.53 -1.81 3.62
C ASN A 254 23.36 -3.30 3.98
N SER A 255 23.55 -4.22 3.02
CA SER A 255 23.19 -5.61 3.22
C SER A 255 24.05 -6.29 4.29
N THR A 256 23.39 -6.74 5.35
CA THR A 256 24.03 -7.57 6.38
C THR A 256 23.98 -9.04 5.97
N TRP A 257 24.89 -9.86 6.51
CA TRP A 257 24.88 -11.31 6.27
C TRP A 257 23.54 -11.99 6.61
N ILE A 258 22.85 -11.54 7.67
CA ILE A 258 21.54 -12.05 8.08
C ILE A 258 20.45 -11.68 7.07
N GLN A 259 20.49 -10.45 6.52
CA GLN A 259 19.62 -10.04 5.43
C GLN A 259 19.95 -10.84 4.15
N ASN A 260 21.23 -11.03 3.82
CA ASN A 260 21.61 -11.85 2.66
C ASN A 260 21.12 -13.31 2.75
N GLN A 261 21.03 -13.89 3.96
CA GLN A 261 20.43 -15.21 4.16
C GLN A 261 18.90 -15.23 4.06
N ARG A 262 18.20 -14.26 4.68
CA ARG A 262 16.72 -14.22 4.65
C ARG A 262 16.18 -13.95 3.25
N TRP A 263 16.88 -13.13 2.48
CA TRP A 263 16.47 -12.65 1.16
C TRP A 263 17.09 -13.45 0.00
N ARG A 264 17.83 -14.52 0.31
CA ARG A 264 18.56 -15.38 -0.65
C ARG A 264 19.40 -14.56 -1.64
N SER A 265 20.30 -13.71 -1.12
CA SER A 265 21.19 -12.82 -1.88
C SER A 265 20.51 -12.25 -3.13
N PRO A 266 19.68 -11.20 -3.00
CA PRO A 266 19.01 -10.61 -4.15
C PRO A 266 20.06 -10.22 -5.19
N ASP A 267 20.11 -10.96 -6.30
CA ASP A 267 20.98 -10.61 -7.41
C ASP A 267 20.32 -9.42 -8.09
N TRP A 268 20.61 -8.22 -7.57
CA TRP A 268 20.13 -6.96 -8.13
C TRP A 268 20.38 -6.92 -9.63
N ARG A 269 21.54 -7.43 -10.10
CA ARG A 269 21.83 -7.51 -11.53
C ARG A 269 20.85 -8.43 -12.24
N ALA A 270 20.57 -9.63 -11.70
CA ALA A 270 19.56 -10.52 -12.30
C ALA A 270 18.17 -9.88 -12.37
N TRP A 271 17.76 -9.10 -11.37
CA TRP A 271 16.49 -8.36 -11.45
C TRP A 271 16.52 -7.27 -12.51
N ILE A 272 17.61 -6.50 -12.61
CA ILE A 272 17.77 -5.50 -13.67
C ILE A 272 17.74 -6.15 -15.05
N THR A 273 18.50 -7.24 -15.26
CA THR A 273 18.49 -8.01 -16.50
C THR A 273 17.10 -8.52 -16.84
N ARG A 274 16.33 -8.99 -15.84
CA ARG A 274 14.94 -9.39 -16.07
C ARG A 274 14.06 -8.23 -16.50
N LEU A 275 14.21 -7.05 -15.90
CA LEU A 275 13.47 -5.85 -16.32
C LEU A 275 13.83 -5.47 -17.76
N GLU A 276 15.10 -5.57 -18.16
CA GLU A 276 15.55 -5.34 -19.53
C GLU A 276 14.90 -6.33 -20.50
N GLU A 277 14.91 -7.62 -20.18
CA GLU A 277 14.23 -8.66 -20.96
C GLU A 277 12.73 -8.36 -21.12
N LEU A 278 12.05 -7.98 -20.04
CA LEU A 278 10.62 -7.64 -20.07
C LEU A 278 10.33 -6.40 -20.91
N SER A 279 11.23 -5.41 -20.91
CA SER A 279 11.09 -4.19 -21.72
C SER A 279 11.30 -4.43 -23.22
N MET A 280 12.09 -5.45 -23.59
CA MET A 280 12.45 -5.73 -24.99
C MET A 280 11.66 -6.89 -25.61
N ASP A 281 11.02 -7.76 -24.83
CA ASP A 281 10.28 -8.91 -25.34
C ASP A 281 8.90 -8.50 -25.88
N ASN A 282 8.79 -8.41 -27.21
CA ASN A 282 7.53 -8.11 -27.93
C ASN A 282 6.41 -9.14 -27.69
N ARG A 283 6.68 -10.26 -27.01
CA ARG A 283 5.65 -11.23 -26.60
C ARG A 283 5.01 -10.86 -25.27
N GLU A 284 5.65 -10.04 -24.45
CA GLU A 284 5.08 -9.57 -23.19
C GLU A 284 3.93 -8.58 -23.46
N PRO A 285 2.91 -8.54 -22.58
CA PRO A 285 1.91 -7.48 -22.60
C PRO A 285 2.57 -6.10 -22.58
N LYS A 286 2.04 -5.18 -23.39
CA LYS A 286 2.61 -3.84 -23.56
C LYS A 286 2.76 -3.06 -22.25
N ASP A 287 1.77 -3.17 -21.35
CA ASP A 287 1.80 -2.54 -20.04
C ASP A 287 2.96 -3.02 -19.15
N ILE A 288 3.36 -4.30 -19.27
CA ILE A 288 4.55 -4.83 -18.58
C ILE A 288 5.83 -4.24 -19.17
N GLY A 289 5.94 -4.23 -20.51
CA GLY A 289 7.10 -3.68 -21.20
C GLY A 289 7.30 -2.20 -20.90
N ASP A 290 6.24 -1.39 -21.06
CA ASP A 290 6.25 0.05 -20.79
C ASP A 290 6.59 0.35 -19.32
N ALA A 291 6.04 -0.42 -18.37
CA ALA A 291 6.32 -0.23 -16.95
C ALA A 291 7.77 -0.64 -16.58
N ALA A 292 8.30 -1.70 -17.19
CA ALA A 292 9.68 -2.15 -17.00
C ALA A 292 10.67 -1.12 -17.55
N GLU A 293 10.39 -0.54 -18.72
CA GLU A 293 11.18 0.56 -19.30
C GLU A 293 11.18 1.80 -18.39
N ASP A 294 10.01 2.22 -17.88
CA ASP A 294 9.93 3.35 -16.92
C ASP A 294 10.72 3.06 -15.64
N ALA A 295 10.64 1.85 -15.09
CA ALA A 295 11.46 1.43 -13.95
C ALA A 295 12.97 1.59 -14.24
N LEU A 296 13.44 1.06 -15.38
CA LEU A 296 14.86 1.13 -15.78
C LEU A 296 15.32 2.59 -15.95
N ASN A 297 14.51 3.42 -16.60
CA ASN A 297 14.81 4.83 -16.80
C ASN A 297 14.94 5.59 -15.48
N ARG A 298 14.07 5.30 -14.50
CA ARG A 298 14.16 5.89 -13.14
C ARG A 298 15.41 5.42 -12.40
N LEU A 299 15.73 4.14 -12.46
CA LEU A 299 16.96 3.61 -11.86
C LEU A 299 18.21 4.23 -12.50
N MET A 300 18.20 4.44 -13.82
CA MET A 300 19.27 5.14 -14.54
C MET A 300 19.42 6.58 -14.07
N ALA A 301 18.32 7.32 -13.92
CA ALA A 301 18.32 8.70 -13.43
C ALA A 301 18.91 8.81 -12.00
N HIS A 302 18.81 7.74 -11.21
CA HIS A 302 19.44 7.63 -9.89
C HIS A 302 20.87 7.09 -9.91
N GLY A 303 21.44 6.75 -11.07
CA GLY A 303 22.79 6.17 -11.19
C GLY A 303 22.90 4.74 -10.64
N LEU A 304 21.80 3.98 -10.62
CA LEU A 304 21.70 2.66 -9.98
C LEU A 304 21.82 1.47 -10.94
N LEU A 305 22.00 1.76 -12.23
CA LEU A 305 22.30 0.73 -13.21
C LEU A 305 23.81 0.44 -13.22
N PRO A 306 24.22 -0.82 -13.42
CA PRO A 306 25.64 -1.17 -13.53
C PRO A 306 26.33 -0.29 -14.59
N ALA A 307 27.52 0.23 -14.25
CA ALA A 307 28.29 1.10 -15.14
C ALA A 307 28.89 0.39 -16.37
N GLU A 308 28.74 -0.92 -16.49
CA GLU A 308 29.28 -1.74 -17.56
C GLU A 308 28.15 -2.21 -18.48
N ARG A 309 28.13 -1.66 -19.70
CA ARG A 309 27.51 -2.25 -20.89
C ARG A 309 28.62 -2.73 -21.81
#